data_AF-I4WFH9-F1
#
_entry.id   AF-I4WFH9-F1
#
_cell.length_a   1.000
_cell.length_b   1.000
_cell.length_c   1.000
_cell.angle_alpha   90.00
_cell.angle_beta   90.00
_cell.angle_gamma   90.00
#
_symmetry.space_group_name_H-M   'P 1'
#
loop_
_entity.id
_entity.type
_entity.pdbx_description
1 polymer ?
#
loop_
_entity_poly.entity_id
_entity_poly.type
_entity_poly.pdbx_seq_one_letter_code
_entity_poly.pdbx_strand_id
1 'polypeptide(L)'
;MAVNTALYDPGLVLLVAPAQRQSVELFRKVRDIYIAQPDAPKIVTESALRMELENGSRIIALPGTEATIRGYSAPKLIVVDEASRVEDELFTGIRPMLATNQGRMICLTTPYGKRGFFYEAWAHGEGWKHTIITADQCPRIDPDWLANERKMIGEWQYRQEFQCEFVDTDESFFSSELIEAAMQSTGGALWT
;
A
#
# COMPACT_ATOMS: atom_id res chain seq x y z
N MET A 1 6.75 8.68 -7.76
CA MET A 1 6.95 7.43 -8.53
C MET A 1 6.05 7.35 -9.75
N ALA A 2 4.72 7.39 -9.61
CA ALA A 2 3.78 7.29 -10.75
C ALA A 2 4.09 8.27 -11.90
N VAL A 3 4.20 9.58 -11.60
CA VAL A 3 4.55 10.61 -12.60
C VAL A 3 5.91 10.33 -13.24
N ASN A 4 6.92 10.01 -12.45
CA ASN A 4 8.26 9.69 -12.96
C ASN A 4 8.24 8.48 -13.93
N THR A 5 7.55 7.39 -13.57
CA THR A 5 7.38 6.24 -14.47
C THR A 5 6.67 6.66 -15.76
N ALA A 6 5.56 7.39 -15.68
CA ALA A 6 4.81 7.82 -16.85
C ALA A 6 5.61 8.75 -17.79
N LEU A 7 6.58 9.51 -17.26
CA LEU A 7 7.44 10.39 -18.05
C LEU A 7 8.63 9.65 -18.68
N TYR A 8 9.29 8.74 -17.95
CA TYR A 8 10.60 8.22 -18.33
C TYR A 8 10.66 6.73 -18.66
N ASP A 9 9.63 5.95 -18.31
CA ASP A 9 9.48 4.54 -18.69
C ASP A 9 8.03 4.30 -19.15
N PRO A 10 7.68 4.77 -20.36
CA PRO A 10 6.29 4.84 -20.77
C PRO A 10 5.57 3.50 -20.74
N GLY A 11 4.32 3.54 -20.28
CA GLY A 11 3.49 2.35 -20.16
C GLY A 11 2.33 2.54 -19.18
N LEU A 12 1.78 1.43 -18.72
CA LEU A 12 0.64 1.43 -17.80
C LEU A 12 1.09 1.55 -16.34
N VAL A 13 0.55 2.54 -15.64
CA VAL A 13 0.67 2.73 -14.19
C VAL A 13 -0.71 2.57 -13.57
N LEU A 14 -0.84 1.64 -12.62
CA LEU A 14 -2.06 1.45 -11.85
C LEU A 14 -1.91 2.06 -10.47
N LEU A 15 -2.90 2.82 -10.04
CA LEU A 15 -3.07 3.33 -8.69
C LEU A 15 -4.24 2.57 -8.07
N VAL A 16 -4.03 1.96 -6.92
CA VAL A 16 -5.03 1.14 -6.24
C VAL A 16 -5.24 1.73 -4.86
N ALA A 17 -6.49 1.97 -4.47
CA ALA A 17 -6.84 2.41 -3.13
C ALA A 17 -8.10 1.67 -2.65
N PRO A 18 -8.32 1.48 -1.34
CA PRO A 18 -9.38 0.62 -0.82
C PRO A 18 -10.78 1.01 -1.32
N ALA A 19 -11.07 2.31 -1.39
CA ALA A 19 -12.36 2.82 -1.82
C ALA A 19 -12.29 3.69 -3.08
N GLN A 20 -13.43 3.79 -3.78
CA GLN A 20 -13.61 4.66 -4.95
C GLN A 20 -13.26 6.11 -4.68
N ARG A 21 -13.70 6.66 -3.53
CA ARG A 21 -13.39 8.04 -3.14
C ARG A 21 -11.88 8.26 -2.96
N GLN A 22 -11.19 7.30 -2.34
CA GLN A 22 -9.74 7.37 -2.13
C GLN A 22 -9.00 7.30 -3.47
N SER A 23 -9.46 6.46 -4.39
CA SER A 23 -8.89 6.34 -5.73
C SER A 23 -8.96 7.66 -6.50
N VAL A 24 -10.07 8.39 -6.40
CA VAL A 24 -10.22 9.72 -7.02
C VAL A 24 -9.25 10.74 -6.40
N GLU A 25 -9.13 10.79 -5.07
CA GLU A 25 -8.22 11.72 -4.40
C GLU A 25 -6.75 11.40 -4.70
N LEU A 26 -6.39 10.11 -4.72
CA LEU A 26 -5.05 9.66 -5.11
C LEU A 26 -4.73 10.06 -6.55
N PHE A 27 -5.66 9.84 -7.48
CA PHE A 27 -5.51 10.27 -8.87
C PHE A 27 -5.33 11.78 -8.99
N ARG A 28 -6.14 12.57 -8.27
CA ARG A 28 -6.04 14.04 -8.26
C ARG A 28 -4.65 14.50 -7.82
N LYS A 29 -4.11 13.95 -6.74
CA LYS A 29 -2.74 14.27 -6.28
C LYS A 29 -1.69 13.96 -7.35
N VAL A 30 -1.79 12.79 -7.99
CA VAL A 30 -0.86 12.40 -9.07
C VAL A 30 -0.96 13.34 -10.27
N ARG A 31 -2.19 13.72 -10.65
CA ARG A 31 -2.47 14.69 -11.70
C ARG A 31 -1.90 16.07 -11.39
N ASP A 32 -2.09 16.56 -10.17
CA ASP A 32 -1.59 17.88 -9.77
C ASP A 32 -0.05 17.91 -9.83
N ILE A 33 0.61 16.83 -9.40
CA ILE A 33 2.07 16.67 -9.54
C ILE A 33 2.47 16.63 -11.01
N TYR A 34 1.70 15.94 -11.87
CA TYR A 34 1.96 15.83 -13.29
C TYR A 34 1.88 17.18 -14.02
N ILE A 35 0.80 17.94 -13.80
CA ILE A 35 0.57 19.24 -14.44
C ILE A 35 1.64 20.27 -14.01
N ALA A 36 2.19 20.11 -12.80
CA ALA A 36 3.29 20.94 -12.32
C ALA A 36 4.65 20.60 -12.98
N GLN A 37 4.77 19.54 -13.78
CA GLN A 37 6.03 19.20 -14.45
C GLN A 37 6.24 20.07 -15.70
N PRO A 38 7.41 20.74 -15.82
CA PRO A 38 7.76 21.48 -17.03
C PRO A 38 7.92 20.52 -18.21
N ASP A 39 7.49 20.95 -19.40
CA ASP A 39 7.64 20.23 -20.67
C ASP A 39 7.10 18.78 -20.66
N ALA A 40 6.11 18.50 -19.81
CA ALA A 40 5.47 17.20 -19.78
C ALA A 40 4.68 16.91 -21.08
N PRO A 41 4.61 15.63 -21.53
CA PRO A 41 3.78 15.24 -22.66
C PRO A 41 2.33 15.72 -22.51
N LYS A 42 1.65 16.00 -23.62
CA LYS A 42 0.26 16.44 -23.55
C LYS A 42 -0.63 15.33 -23.01
N ILE A 43 -1.62 15.70 -22.19
CA ILE A 43 -2.71 14.81 -21.81
C ILE A 43 -3.67 14.71 -23.01
N VAL A 44 -3.76 13.52 -23.60
CA VAL A 44 -4.59 13.23 -24.78
C VAL A 44 -6.01 12.86 -24.37
N THR A 45 -6.17 12.20 -23.22
CA THR A 45 -7.47 11.83 -22.66
C THR A 45 -7.42 11.92 -21.16
N GLU A 46 -8.48 12.45 -20.55
CA GLU A 46 -8.59 12.63 -19.11
C GLU A 46 -10.00 12.28 -18.61
N SER A 47 -10.08 11.64 -17.45
CA SER A 47 -11.30 11.50 -16.64
C SER A 47 -10.96 11.65 -15.16
N ALA A 48 -11.96 11.54 -14.29
CA ALA A 48 -11.76 11.59 -12.84
C ALA A 48 -10.83 10.49 -12.27
N LEU A 49 -10.52 9.44 -13.03
CA LEU A 49 -9.72 8.29 -12.59
C LEU A 49 -8.64 7.88 -13.58
N ARG A 50 -8.49 8.56 -14.72
CA ARG A 50 -7.51 8.16 -15.72
C ARG A 50 -6.96 9.33 -16.49
N MET A 51 -5.70 9.24 -16.87
CA MET A 51 -5.11 10.09 -17.90
C MET A 51 -4.24 9.26 -18.84
N GLU A 52 -4.30 9.61 -20.13
CA GLU A 52 -3.49 9.05 -21.18
C GLU A 52 -2.65 10.17 -21.81
N LEU A 53 -1.37 9.89 -21.99
CA LEU A 53 -0.36 10.87 -22.39
C LEU A 53 0.06 10.62 -23.85
N GLU A 54 0.51 11.69 -24.51
CA GLU A 54 1.05 11.66 -25.88
C GLU A 54 2.16 10.62 -26.08
N ASN A 55 2.96 10.36 -25.05
CA ASN A 55 4.05 9.37 -25.11
C ASN A 55 3.56 7.92 -24.94
N GLY A 56 2.25 7.68 -24.90
CA GLY A 56 1.63 6.36 -24.75
C GLY A 56 1.47 5.89 -23.30
N SER A 57 1.94 6.66 -22.31
CA SER A 57 1.73 6.34 -20.90
C SER A 57 0.27 6.49 -20.50
N ARG A 58 -0.15 5.63 -19.57
CA ARG A 58 -1.50 5.62 -19.01
C ARG A 58 -1.40 5.52 -17.50
N ILE A 59 -2.02 6.47 -16.79
CA ILE A 59 -2.17 6.40 -15.34
C ILE A 59 -3.65 6.18 -15.06
N ILE A 60 -3.97 5.10 -14.35
CA ILE A 60 -5.35 4.68 -14.06
C ILE A 60 -5.47 4.40 -12.57
N ALA A 61 -6.43 5.04 -11.93
CA ALA A 61 -6.81 4.76 -10.55
C ALA A 61 -8.02 3.81 -10.49
N LEU A 62 -7.90 2.80 -9.64
CA LEU A 62 -8.87 1.72 -9.50
C LEU A 62 -9.25 1.55 -8.02
N PRO A 63 -10.55 1.43 -7.71
CA PRO A 63 -10.99 1.08 -6.36
C PRO A 63 -10.56 -0.33 -5.99
N GLY A 64 -10.54 -0.61 -4.69
CA GLY A 64 -10.06 -1.86 -4.10
C GLY A 64 -10.92 -3.10 -4.34
N THR A 65 -11.74 -3.12 -5.40
CA THR A 65 -12.62 -4.26 -5.71
C THR A 65 -12.08 -5.07 -6.88
N GLU A 66 -11.96 -6.39 -6.68
CA GLU A 66 -11.31 -7.32 -7.63
C GLU A 66 -11.91 -7.23 -9.04
N ALA A 67 -13.23 -7.07 -9.13
CA ALA A 67 -13.97 -6.96 -10.38
C ALA A 67 -13.53 -5.79 -11.28
N THR A 68 -12.98 -4.72 -10.69
CA THR A 68 -12.58 -3.51 -11.45
C THR A 68 -11.14 -3.56 -11.96
N ILE A 69 -10.32 -4.48 -11.44
CA ILE A 69 -8.90 -4.54 -11.77
C ILE A 69 -8.58 -5.62 -12.81
N ARG A 70 -9.35 -6.72 -12.87
CA ARG A 70 -9.19 -7.73 -13.92
C ARG A 70 -9.43 -7.10 -15.30
N GLY A 71 -8.46 -7.27 -16.22
CA GLY A 71 -8.54 -6.75 -17.59
C GLY A 71 -7.40 -5.83 -17.98
N TYR A 72 -6.67 -5.29 -17.01
CA TYR A 72 -5.37 -4.67 -17.25
C TYR A 72 -4.27 -5.72 -17.33
N SER A 73 -3.28 -5.48 -18.19
CA SER A 73 -2.15 -6.38 -18.38
C SER A 73 -0.85 -5.59 -18.48
N ALA A 74 0.25 -6.23 -18.06
CA ALA A 74 1.61 -5.71 -18.17
C ALA A 74 1.85 -4.28 -17.59
N PRO A 75 1.30 -3.91 -16.41
CA PRO A 75 1.64 -2.63 -15.79
C PRO A 75 3.13 -2.54 -15.50
N LYS A 76 3.72 -1.38 -15.79
CA LYS A 76 5.09 -1.01 -15.41
C LYS A 76 5.21 -0.81 -13.91
N LEU A 77 4.17 -0.21 -13.33
CA LEU A 77 4.09 0.11 -11.92
C LEU A 77 2.66 -0.08 -11.40
N ILE A 78 2.54 -0.72 -10.25
CA ILE A 78 1.33 -0.72 -9.45
C ILE A 78 1.66 -0.01 -8.12
N VAL A 79 0.91 1.04 -7.80
CA VAL A 79 0.98 1.73 -6.51
C VAL A 79 -0.28 1.37 -5.73
N VAL A 80 -0.12 0.75 -4.57
CA VAL A 80 -1.21 0.43 -3.64
C VAL A 80 -1.14 1.40 -2.47
N ASP A 81 -2.09 2.32 -2.41
CA ASP A 81 -2.27 3.25 -1.29
C ASP A 81 -3.16 2.61 -0.22
N GLU A 82 -2.91 2.92 1.05
CA GLU A 82 -3.52 2.25 2.20
C GLU A 82 -3.50 0.71 2.08
N ALA A 83 -2.34 0.16 1.68
CA ALA A 83 -2.18 -1.26 1.38
C ALA A 83 -2.61 -2.21 2.51
N SER A 84 -2.51 -1.84 3.79
CA SER A 84 -2.99 -2.68 4.91
C SER A 84 -4.52 -2.80 4.99
N ARG A 85 -5.25 -1.97 4.23
CA ARG A 85 -6.72 -1.94 4.14
C ARG A 85 -7.25 -2.53 2.84
N VAL A 86 -6.37 -3.04 1.99
CA VAL A 86 -6.75 -3.69 0.73
C VAL A 86 -6.97 -5.19 0.99
N GLU A 87 -8.05 -5.73 0.41
CA GLU A 87 -8.40 -7.14 0.53
C GLU A 87 -7.39 -8.07 -0.17
N ASP A 88 -7.14 -9.24 0.41
CA ASP A 88 -6.17 -10.23 -0.10
C ASP A 88 -6.52 -10.73 -1.50
N GLU A 89 -7.82 -10.80 -1.81
CA GLU A 89 -8.35 -11.16 -3.13
C GLU A 89 -7.84 -10.18 -4.21
N LEU A 90 -7.81 -8.89 -3.88
CA LEU A 90 -7.31 -7.86 -4.78
C LEU A 90 -5.82 -8.06 -5.06
N PHE A 91 -5.04 -8.28 -3.99
CA PHE A 91 -3.61 -8.54 -4.11
C PHE A 91 -3.33 -9.76 -4.98
N THR A 92 -4.09 -10.83 -4.79
CA THR A 92 -4.01 -12.07 -5.57
C THR A 92 -4.38 -11.85 -7.04
N GLY A 93 -5.34 -10.97 -7.32
CA GLY A 93 -5.73 -10.59 -8.68
C GLY A 93 -4.70 -9.74 -9.42
N ILE A 94 -4.02 -8.81 -8.74
CA ILE A 94 -3.08 -7.87 -9.37
C ILE A 94 -1.66 -8.40 -9.50
N ARG A 95 -1.21 -9.25 -8.57
CA ARG A 95 0.16 -9.76 -8.55
C ARG A 95 0.57 -10.48 -9.86
N PRO A 96 -0.27 -11.33 -10.48
CA PRO A 96 0.06 -11.99 -11.74
C PRO A 96 0.30 -11.01 -12.91
N MET A 97 -0.29 -9.81 -12.87
CA MET A 97 -0.14 -8.82 -13.93
C MET A 97 1.30 -8.32 -14.08
N LEU A 98 2.10 -8.38 -13.00
CA LEU A 98 3.49 -7.95 -12.98
C LEU A 98 4.44 -8.96 -13.65
N ALA A 99 4.02 -10.22 -13.81
CA ALA A 99 4.86 -11.31 -14.32
C ALA A 99 5.30 -11.09 -15.77
N THR A 100 4.49 -10.43 -16.59
CA THR A 100 4.73 -10.29 -18.03
C THR A 100 5.68 -9.16 -18.41
N ASN A 101 5.88 -8.16 -17.53
CA ASN A 101 6.64 -6.95 -17.86
C ASN A 101 7.74 -6.62 -16.84
N GLN A 102 8.05 -7.55 -15.93
CA GLN A 102 8.94 -7.31 -14.78
C GLN A 102 8.55 -6.01 -14.05
N GLY A 103 7.25 -5.76 -13.94
CA GLY A 103 6.72 -4.55 -13.34
C GLY A 103 7.03 -4.48 -11.85
N ARG A 104 6.96 -3.28 -11.28
CA ARG A 104 7.18 -3.08 -9.84
C ARG A 104 5.87 -2.83 -9.09
N MET A 105 5.82 -3.29 -7.85
CA MET A 105 4.75 -2.93 -6.91
C MET A 105 5.33 -2.02 -5.82
N ILE A 106 4.58 -0.97 -5.47
CA ILE A 106 4.88 -0.10 -4.33
C ILE A 106 3.64 -0.07 -3.44
N CYS A 107 3.80 -0.43 -2.18
CA CYS A 107 2.74 -0.38 -1.18
C CYS A 107 3.03 0.76 -0.20
N LEU A 108 2.06 1.64 0.02
CA LEU A 108 2.12 2.77 0.93
C LEU A 108 1.00 2.59 1.96
N THR A 109 1.32 2.57 3.25
CA THR A 109 0.30 2.35 4.30
C THR A 109 0.83 2.63 5.70
N THR A 110 -0.08 2.74 6.66
CA THR A 110 0.18 2.42 8.08
C THR A 110 -0.18 0.95 8.35
N PRO A 111 0.49 0.27 9.28
CA PRO A 111 0.12 -1.09 9.70
C PRO A 111 -1.32 -1.19 10.19
N TYR A 112 -1.92 -2.38 10.10
CA TYR A 112 -3.29 -2.62 10.58
C TYR A 112 -3.43 -4.03 11.16
N GLY A 113 -2.84 -4.23 12.33
CA GLY A 113 -2.72 -5.54 12.95
C GLY A 113 -1.79 -6.50 12.18
N LYS A 114 -1.50 -7.66 12.78
CA LYS A 114 -0.74 -8.75 12.15
C LYS A 114 -1.64 -9.59 11.23
N ARG A 115 -2.15 -9.00 10.16
CA ARG A 115 -3.08 -9.67 9.22
C ARG A 115 -3.04 -9.10 7.80
N GLY A 116 -3.59 -9.88 6.87
CA GLY A 116 -3.76 -9.50 5.47
C GLY A 116 -2.44 -9.50 4.69
N PHE A 117 -2.54 -9.36 3.38
CA PHE A 117 -1.43 -9.55 2.46
C PHE A 117 -0.26 -8.61 2.75
N PHE A 118 -0.53 -7.39 3.23
CA PHE A 118 0.53 -6.42 3.49
C PHE A 118 1.39 -6.87 4.67
N TYR A 119 0.78 -7.37 5.76
CA TYR A 119 1.54 -7.93 6.88
C TYR A 119 2.36 -9.14 6.42
N GLU A 120 1.74 -10.07 5.69
CA GLU A 120 2.43 -11.26 5.18
C GLU A 120 3.61 -10.89 4.25
N ALA A 121 3.41 -9.95 3.34
CA ALA A 121 4.45 -9.43 2.46
C ALA A 121 5.57 -8.74 3.24
N TRP A 122 5.23 -8.02 4.31
CA TRP A 122 6.19 -7.30 5.15
C TRP A 122 7.01 -8.22 6.06
N ALA A 123 6.35 -9.14 6.76
CA ALA A 123 6.97 -10.00 7.76
C ALA A 123 7.66 -11.22 7.14
N HIS A 124 7.13 -11.74 6.03
CA HIS A 124 7.55 -13.03 5.47
C HIS A 124 7.84 -12.98 3.96
N GLY A 125 7.58 -11.86 3.29
CA GLY A 125 7.74 -11.76 1.85
C GLY A 125 9.19 -11.62 1.39
N GLU A 126 9.56 -12.41 0.39
CA GLU A 126 10.83 -12.26 -0.32
C GLU A 126 10.74 -11.23 -1.47
N GLY A 127 11.85 -10.59 -1.80
CA GLY A 127 11.94 -9.64 -2.91
C GLY A 127 11.38 -8.24 -2.62
N TRP A 128 10.94 -7.98 -1.39
CA TRP A 128 10.49 -6.66 -0.95
C TRP A 128 11.64 -5.82 -0.40
N LYS A 129 11.55 -4.52 -0.66
CA LYS A 129 12.38 -3.52 0.01
C LYS A 129 11.50 -2.75 0.99
N HIS A 130 11.80 -2.88 2.28
CA HIS A 130 11.08 -2.17 3.33
C HIS A 130 11.68 -0.80 3.59
N THR A 131 10.79 0.19 3.78
CA THR A 131 11.15 1.52 4.26
C THR A 131 10.14 1.90 5.34
N ILE A 132 10.62 2.27 6.52
CA ILE A 132 9.79 2.78 7.60
C ILE A 132 10.16 4.25 7.79
N ILE A 133 9.15 5.12 7.84
CA ILE A 133 9.29 6.52 8.25
C ILE A 133 8.25 6.78 9.33
N THR A 134 8.70 6.92 10.57
CA THR A 134 7.82 7.21 11.71
C THR A 134 7.45 8.68 11.78
N ALA A 135 6.43 9.03 12.55
CA ALA A 135 5.94 10.40 12.62
C ALA A 135 6.97 11.38 13.20
N ASP A 136 7.82 10.94 14.14
CA ASP A 136 8.92 11.73 14.71
C ASP A 136 10.03 12.04 13.69
N GLN A 137 10.14 11.24 12.63
CA GLN A 137 11.07 11.49 11.52
C GLN A 137 10.52 12.48 10.49
N CYS A 138 9.25 12.88 10.60
CA CYS A 138 8.64 13.86 9.71
C CYS A 138 8.79 15.27 10.30
N PRO A 139 9.67 16.14 9.76
CA PRO A 139 9.90 17.49 10.31
C PRO A 139 8.72 18.44 10.17
N ARG A 140 7.65 18.00 9.49
CA ARG A 140 6.41 18.78 9.30
C ARG A 140 5.38 18.54 10.41
N ILE A 141 5.63 17.56 11.29
CA ILE A 141 4.73 17.25 12.39
C ILE A 141 5.31 17.85 13.67
N ASP A 142 4.48 18.61 14.38
CA ASP A 142 4.86 19.23 15.65
C ASP A 142 5.03 18.15 16.73
N PRO A 143 6.19 18.06 17.41
CA PRO A 143 6.42 17.13 18.51
C PRO A 143 5.41 17.28 19.66
N ASP A 144 4.97 18.50 19.97
CA ASP A 144 4.01 18.74 21.05
C ASP A 144 2.62 18.22 20.66
N TRP A 145 2.27 18.31 19.38
CA TRP A 145 1.06 17.70 18.85
C TRP A 145 1.11 16.17 18.97
N LEU A 146 2.24 15.54 18.61
CA LEU A 146 2.43 14.09 18.77
C LEU A 146 2.30 13.64 20.22
N ALA A 147 2.86 14.40 21.16
CA ALA A 147 2.79 14.09 22.59
C ALA A 147 1.35 14.19 23.12
N ASN A 148 0.56 15.14 22.62
CA ASN A 148 -0.85 15.26 22.98
C ASN A 148 -1.69 14.15 22.33
N GLU A 149 -1.44 13.85 21.06
CA GLU A 149 -2.16 12.81 20.33
C GLU A 149 -1.98 11.44 20.99
N ARG A 150 -0.74 11.10 21.39
CA ARG A 150 -0.42 9.87 22.14
C ARG A 150 -1.26 9.70 23.40
N LYS A 151 -1.52 10.79 24.14
CA LYS A 151 -2.36 10.76 25.35
C LYS A 151 -3.84 10.57 25.00
N MET A 152 -4.29 11.10 23.87
CA MET A 152 -5.68 11.07 23.43
C MET A 152 -6.10 9.71 22.89
N ILE A 153 -5.32 9.13 21.98
CA ILE A 153 -5.65 7.86 21.31
C ILE A 153 -5.11 6.62 22.04
N GLY A 154 -4.25 6.84 23.03
CA GLY A 154 -3.62 5.77 23.81
C GLY A 154 -2.42 5.12 23.09
N GLU A 155 -1.63 4.38 23.87
CA GLU A 155 -0.35 3.83 23.43
C GLU A 155 -0.50 2.84 22.27
N TRP A 156 -1.51 1.97 22.34
CA TRP A 156 -1.72 0.92 21.36
C TRP A 156 -1.99 1.49 19.95
N GLN A 157 -2.93 2.44 19.84
CA GLN A 157 -3.26 3.07 18.58
C GLN A 157 -2.12 3.98 18.10
N TYR A 158 -1.42 4.65 19.03
CA TYR A 158 -0.29 5.50 18.70
C TYR A 158 0.88 4.73 18.06
N ARG A 159 1.22 3.55 18.61
CA ARG A 159 2.25 2.67 18.07
C ARG A 159 1.94 2.25 16.63
N GLN A 160 0.68 1.92 16.35
CA GLN A 160 0.25 1.54 15.01
C GLN A 160 0.29 2.71 14.02
N GLU A 161 -0.36 3.84 14.35
CA GLU A 161 -0.57 4.94 13.41
C GLU A 161 0.67 5.83 13.24
N PHE A 162 1.46 6.03 14.30
CA PHE A 162 2.57 7.00 14.31
C PHE A 162 3.95 6.36 14.39
N GLN A 163 4.08 5.15 14.95
CA GLN A 163 5.36 4.43 15.04
C GLN A 163 5.49 3.28 14.03
N CYS A 164 4.48 3.08 13.19
CA CYS A 164 4.46 2.07 12.14
C CYS A 164 4.71 0.64 12.68
N GLU A 165 4.15 0.32 13.84
CA GLU A 165 4.27 -1.00 14.45
C GLU A 165 3.07 -1.90 14.15
N PHE A 166 3.34 -3.17 13.83
CA PHE A 166 2.33 -4.21 13.76
C PHE A 166 1.97 -4.69 15.16
N VAL A 167 0.96 -4.07 15.75
CA VAL A 167 0.42 -4.43 17.07
C VAL A 167 -0.62 -5.55 16.94
N ASP A 168 -0.70 -6.44 17.94
CA ASP A 168 -1.82 -7.38 18.03
C ASP A 168 -3.12 -6.60 18.28
N THR A 169 -4.25 -7.04 17.72
CA THR A 169 -5.54 -6.39 17.97
C THR A 169 -5.86 -6.32 19.47
N ASP A 170 -6.40 -5.19 19.93
CA ASP A 170 -6.77 -4.95 21.34
C ASP A 170 -7.75 -6.02 21.90
N GLU A 171 -8.49 -6.71 21.02
CA GLU A 171 -9.40 -7.81 21.38
C GLU A 171 -8.69 -9.17 21.62
N SER A 172 -7.39 -9.28 21.36
CA SER A 172 -6.65 -10.53 21.51
C SER A 172 -6.24 -10.74 22.97
N PHE A 173 -6.93 -11.64 23.67
CA PHE A 173 -6.57 -12.05 25.04
C PHE A 173 -5.17 -12.67 25.14
N PHE A 174 -4.65 -13.18 24.01
CA PHE A 174 -3.32 -13.76 23.88
C PHE A 174 -2.58 -13.08 22.74
N SER A 175 -1.29 -12.76 22.92
CA SER A 175 -0.47 -12.21 21.84
C SER A 175 -0.31 -13.22 20.72
N SER A 176 -0.13 -12.74 19.48
CA SER A 176 0.11 -13.64 18.33
C SER A 176 1.38 -14.46 18.55
N GLU A 177 2.39 -13.89 19.22
CA GLU A 177 3.62 -14.60 19.60
C GLU A 177 3.34 -15.78 20.54
N LEU A 178 2.43 -15.62 21.51
CA LEU A 178 2.07 -16.71 22.42
C LEU A 178 1.30 -17.82 21.67
N ILE A 179 0.42 -17.44 20.74
CA ILE A 179 -0.32 -18.39 19.90
C ILE A 179 0.65 -19.17 19.00
N GLU A 180 1.55 -18.48 18.30
CA GLU A 180 2.57 -19.09 17.44
C GLU A 180 3.49 -20.03 18.23
N ALA A 181 3.96 -19.60 19.42
CA ALA A 181 4.76 -20.44 20.30
C ALA A 181 4.00 -21.69 20.77
N ALA A 182 2.69 -21.58 21.03
CA ALA A 182 1.86 -22.74 21.39
C ALA A 182 1.61 -23.69 20.22
N MET A 183 1.63 -23.20 18.98
CA MET A 183 1.47 -24.00 17.76
C MET A 183 2.77 -24.68 17.30
N GLN A 184 3.94 -24.13 17.69
CA GLN A 184 5.23 -24.78 17.49
C GLN A 184 5.39 -25.93 18.50
N SER A 185 4.90 -27.11 18.16
CA SER A 185 4.91 -28.26 19.08
C SER A 185 6.34 -28.61 19.54
N THR A 186 6.66 -28.33 20.81
CA THR A 186 7.66 -29.09 21.55
C THR A 186 6.98 -30.29 22.18
N GLY A 187 7.15 -31.48 21.58
CA GLY A 187 6.86 -32.74 22.28
C GLY A 187 6.28 -33.82 21.38
N GLY A 188 7.08 -34.86 21.13
CA GLY A 188 6.60 -36.12 20.54
C GLY A 188 5.51 -36.78 21.39
N ALA A 189 4.79 -37.71 20.75
CA ALA A 189 3.67 -38.44 21.35
C ALA A 189 3.98 -38.95 22.76
N LEU A 190 3.14 -38.58 23.72
CA LEU A 190 3.22 -38.99 25.14
C LEU A 190 2.53 -40.34 25.40
N TRP A 191 2.27 -41.12 24.36
CA TRP A 191 1.65 -42.44 24.47
C TRP A 191 2.54 -43.50 23.80
N THR A 192 3.07 -44.40 24.64
CA THR A 192 3.56 -45.75 24.29
C THR A 192 2.52 -46.76 24.71
#